data_AF-A0A9D4JQ68-F1
#
_entry.id   AF-A0A9D4JQ68-F1
#
_cell.length_a   1.000
_cell.length_b   1.000
_cell.length_c   1.000
_cell.angle_alpha   90.00
_cell.angle_beta   90.00
_cell.angle_gamma   90.00
#
_symmetry.space_group_name_H-M   'P 1'
#
loop_
_entity.id
_entity.type
_entity.pdbx_description
1 polymer ?
#
loop_
_entity_poly.entity_id
_entity_poly.type
_entity_poly.pdbx_seq_one_letter_code
_entity_poly.pdbx_strand_id
1 'polypeptide(L)'
;MKKLVPLAEDFLKREWTDSEGQREKGAKFNEQLQFVIKIYITQSEDPLSTIETIATKGIPELLEADKNGYSASFPTLTRSSYPVYYRVLFTELLDAVKTIPPVRQTDLVDSWMDRLLCWNVSVRILHILVNLIKTFDSRGCLGTCIKVGF
;
A
#
# COMPACT_ATOMS: atom_id res chain seq x y z
N MET A 1 -18.18 0.49 -12.10
CA MET A 1 -16.92 0.33 -11.36
C MET A 1 -16.76 1.26 -10.15
N LYS A 2 -17.24 2.52 -10.16
CA LYS A 2 -17.09 3.50 -9.05
C LYS A 2 -17.59 3.08 -7.64
N LYS A 3 -18.33 1.98 -7.49
CA LYS A 3 -18.81 1.49 -6.18
C LYS A 3 -17.83 0.55 -5.47
N LEU A 4 -16.77 0.07 -6.15
CA LEU A 4 -15.82 -0.88 -5.58
C LEU A 4 -14.81 -0.23 -4.63
N VAL A 5 -14.37 1.00 -4.92
CA VAL A 5 -13.41 1.73 -4.06
C VAL A 5 -14.00 2.02 -2.68
N PRO A 6 -15.20 2.64 -2.56
CA PRO A 6 -15.78 2.91 -1.24
C PRO A 6 -16.07 1.63 -0.45
N LEU A 7 -16.42 0.54 -1.15
CA LEU A 7 -16.63 -0.76 -0.52
C LEU A 7 -15.32 -1.35 -0.01
N ALA A 8 -14.26 -1.35 -0.84
CA ALA A 8 -12.95 -1.82 -0.42
C ALA A 8 -12.40 -0.98 0.73
N GLU A 9 -12.60 0.35 0.68
CA GLU A 9 -12.25 1.26 1.77
C GLU A 9 -12.98 0.90 3.08
N ASP A 10 -14.29 0.66 3.03
CA ASP A 10 -15.08 0.20 4.19
C ASP A 10 -14.51 -1.10 4.77
N PHE A 11 -14.19 -2.08 3.90
CA PHE A 11 -13.55 -3.32 4.32
C PHE A 11 -12.19 -3.10 5.00
N LEU A 12 -11.40 -2.10 4.58
CA LEU A 12 -10.10 -1.81 5.20
C LEU A 12 -10.23 -1.04 6.52
N LYS A 13 -11.29 -0.22 6.64
CA LYS A 13 -11.60 0.64 7.80
C LYS A 13 -12.41 -0.05 8.90
N ARG A 14 -12.75 -1.34 8.73
CA ARG A 14 -13.46 -2.13 9.74
C ARG A 14 -12.66 -3.34 10.21
N GLU A 15 -13.02 -3.85 11.37
CA GLU A 15 -12.44 -5.09 11.89
C GLU A 15 -13.06 -6.32 11.22
N TRP A 16 -12.25 -7.33 10.95
CA TRP A 16 -12.70 -8.62 10.42
C TRP A 16 -12.69 -9.63 11.56
N THR A 17 -13.85 -10.18 11.87
CA THR A 17 -14.04 -11.13 12.97
C THR A 17 -14.55 -12.46 12.45
N ASP A 18 -14.06 -13.56 13.02
CA ASP A 18 -14.56 -14.90 12.75
C ASP A 18 -15.91 -15.15 13.44
N SER A 19 -16.44 -16.38 13.30
CA SER A 19 -17.69 -16.82 13.91
C SER A 19 -17.67 -16.79 15.44
N GLU A 20 -16.51 -16.70 16.08
CA GLU A 20 -16.32 -16.62 17.53
C GLU A 20 -16.12 -15.17 18.01
N GLY A 21 -16.16 -14.19 17.10
CA GLY A 21 -15.94 -12.78 17.40
C GLY A 21 -14.47 -12.42 17.62
N GLN A 22 -13.54 -13.33 17.32
CA GLN A 22 -12.10 -13.07 17.37
C GLN A 22 -11.62 -12.50 16.04
N ARG A 23 -10.53 -11.73 16.07
CA ARG A 23 -9.92 -11.21 14.84
C ARG A 23 -9.53 -12.34 13.90
N GLU A 24 -10.00 -12.28 12.66
CA GLU A 24 -9.58 -13.20 11.63
C GLU A 24 -8.06 -13.12 11.41
N LYS A 25 -7.42 -14.28 11.34
CA LYS A 25 -5.98 -14.43 11.14
C LYS A 25 -5.69 -15.62 10.23
N GLY A 26 -4.48 -15.64 9.68
CA GLY A 26 -3.97 -16.78 8.92
C GLY A 26 -3.95 -16.54 7.41
N ALA A 27 -3.65 -17.59 6.65
CA ALA A 27 -3.34 -17.51 5.22
C ALA A 27 -4.53 -17.01 4.38
N LYS A 28 -5.74 -17.54 4.65
CA LYS A 28 -6.95 -17.17 3.91
C LYS A 28 -7.32 -15.69 4.11
N PHE A 29 -7.26 -15.22 5.37
CA PHE A 29 -7.45 -13.80 5.70
C PHE A 29 -6.43 -12.93 4.95
N ASN A 30 -5.15 -13.30 4.96
CA ASN A 30 -4.10 -12.55 4.27
C ASN A 30 -4.29 -12.50 2.74
N GLU A 31 -4.77 -13.59 2.13
CA GLU A 31 -5.07 -13.66 0.70
C GLU A 31 -6.26 -12.75 0.33
N GLN A 32 -7.34 -12.81 1.12
CA GLN A 32 -8.50 -11.95 0.92
C GLN A 32 -8.16 -10.48 1.14
N LEU A 33 -7.41 -10.17 2.20
CA LEU A 33 -6.93 -8.83 2.50
C LEU A 33 -6.06 -8.28 1.36
N GLN A 34 -5.17 -9.09 0.80
CA GLN A 34 -4.37 -8.71 -0.37
C GLN A 34 -5.25 -8.26 -1.54
N PHE A 35 -6.32 -9.00 -1.82
CA PHE A 35 -7.25 -8.69 -2.91
C PHE A 35 -7.98 -7.37 -2.67
N VAL A 36 -8.46 -7.14 -1.44
CA VAL A 36 -9.14 -5.89 -1.06
C VAL A 36 -8.20 -4.69 -1.19
N ILE A 37 -6.97 -4.77 -0.67
CA ILE A 37 -5.98 -3.68 -0.78
C ILE A 37 -5.66 -3.39 -2.25
N LYS A 38 -5.46 -4.44 -3.05
CA LYS A 38 -5.19 -4.28 -4.49
C LYS A 38 -6.34 -3.59 -5.22
N ILE A 39 -7.59 -3.98 -4.95
CA ILE A 39 -8.77 -3.31 -5.53
C ILE A 39 -8.82 -1.85 -5.10
N TYR A 40 -8.62 -1.58 -3.80
CA TYR A 40 -8.66 -0.22 -3.26
C TYR A 40 -7.66 0.70 -3.97
N ILE A 41 -6.43 0.25 -4.19
CA ILE A 41 -5.39 1.03 -4.85
C ILE A 41 -5.64 1.13 -6.37
N THR A 42 -5.86 0.00 -7.06
CA THR A 42 -5.95 -0.02 -8.53
C THR A 42 -7.20 0.65 -9.09
N GLN A 43 -8.29 0.68 -8.33
CA GLN A 43 -9.54 1.30 -8.76
C GLN A 43 -9.68 2.76 -8.29
N SER A 44 -8.74 3.24 -7.46
CA SER A 44 -8.70 4.64 -7.01
C SER A 44 -8.42 5.58 -8.18
N GLU A 45 -8.91 6.82 -8.08
CA GLU A 45 -8.63 7.88 -9.04
C GLU A 45 -7.14 8.24 -9.06
N ASP A 46 -6.48 8.13 -7.89
CA ASP A 46 -5.04 8.33 -7.75
C ASP A 46 -4.43 7.18 -6.91
N PRO A 47 -3.91 6.12 -7.58
CA PRO A 47 -3.24 5.02 -6.91
C PRO A 47 -2.02 5.44 -6.11
N LEU A 48 -1.24 6.42 -6.59
CA LEU A 48 -0.02 6.88 -5.90
C LEU A 48 -0.35 7.59 -4.59
N SER A 49 -1.34 8.50 -4.60
CA SER A 49 -1.83 9.16 -3.39
C SER A 49 -2.43 8.17 -2.39
N THR A 50 -3.10 7.12 -2.89
CA THR A 50 -3.66 6.05 -2.04
C THR A 50 -2.55 5.26 -1.34
N ILE A 51 -1.50 4.89 -2.09
CA ILE A 51 -0.31 4.20 -1.55
C ILE A 51 0.39 5.09 -0.52
N GLU A 52 0.58 6.37 -0.85
CA GLU A 52 1.20 7.34 0.05
C GLU A 52 0.44 7.47 1.36
N THR A 53 -0.89 7.58 1.31
CA THR A 53 -1.74 7.71 2.51
C THR A 53 -1.55 6.51 3.44
N ILE A 54 -1.54 5.29 2.90
CA ILE A 54 -1.32 4.09 3.72
C ILE A 54 0.10 4.10 4.31
N ALA A 55 1.11 4.50 3.52
CA ALA A 55 2.50 4.50 3.94
C ALA A 55 2.86 5.59 4.97
N THR A 56 2.23 6.76 4.87
CA THR A 56 2.52 7.95 5.71
C THR A 56 1.57 8.11 6.88
N LYS A 57 0.38 7.52 6.83
CA LYS A 57 -0.60 7.57 7.93
C LYS A 57 -0.80 6.21 8.59
N GLY A 58 -1.18 5.20 7.81
CA GLY A 58 -1.52 3.89 8.35
C GLY A 58 -0.34 3.19 9.04
N ILE A 59 0.82 3.18 8.39
CA ILE A 59 1.99 2.48 8.94
C ILE A 59 2.56 3.19 10.19
N PRO A 60 2.69 4.53 10.24
CA PRO A 60 3.06 5.22 11.48
C PRO A 60 2.08 5.00 12.63
N GLU A 61 0.77 5.01 12.38
CA GLU A 61 -0.22 4.67 13.41
C GLU A 61 0.00 3.26 13.97
N LEU A 62 0.37 2.28 13.13
CA LEU A 62 0.72 0.93 13.58
C LEU A 62 2.00 0.90 14.43
N LEU A 63 2.97 1.78 14.13
CA LEU A 63 4.22 1.88 14.89
C LEU A 63 3.99 2.45 16.29
N GLU A 64 3.10 3.44 16.40
CA GLU A 64 2.67 4.04 17.67
C GLU A 64 1.75 3.11 18.47
N ALA A 65 1.08 2.17 17.81
CA ALA A 65 0.22 1.19 18.46
C ALA A 65 1.00 0.13 19.25
N ASP A 66 0.38 -0.35 20.34
CA ASP A 66 0.90 -1.41 21.20
C ASP A 66 1.25 -2.71 20.44
N LYS A 67 1.93 -3.66 21.09
CA LYS A 67 2.35 -4.95 20.48
C LYS A 67 1.20 -5.72 19.80
N ASN A 68 -0.02 -5.60 20.32
CA ASN A 68 -1.23 -6.22 19.76
C ASN A 68 -2.20 -5.19 19.14
N GLY A 69 -1.74 -3.96 18.95
CA GLY A 69 -2.51 -2.87 18.39
C GLY A 69 -2.63 -2.92 16.87
N TYR A 70 -3.35 -1.95 16.34
CA TYR A 70 -3.68 -1.79 14.93
C TYR A 70 -3.68 -0.31 14.57
N SER A 71 -3.60 0.00 13.26
CA SER A 71 -3.74 1.38 12.78
C SER A 71 -5.17 1.88 13.01
N ALA A 72 -5.29 3.09 13.54
CA ALA A 72 -6.59 3.72 13.81
C ALA A 72 -7.38 3.96 12.51
N SER A 73 -6.69 4.36 11.44
CA SER A 73 -7.26 4.57 10.12
C SER A 73 -7.57 3.27 9.39
N PHE A 74 -6.82 2.20 9.66
CA PHE A 74 -6.97 0.89 9.01
C PHE A 74 -6.92 -0.23 10.05
N PRO A 75 -8.04 -0.62 10.68
CA PRO A 75 -8.07 -1.66 11.71
C PRO A 75 -7.59 -3.04 11.24
N THR A 76 -7.65 -3.29 9.92
CA THR A 76 -7.08 -4.48 9.27
C THR A 76 -5.56 -4.47 9.16
N LEU A 77 -4.91 -3.31 9.36
CA LEU A 77 -3.45 -3.16 9.40
C LEU A 77 -2.95 -3.40 10.83
N THR A 78 -2.34 -4.58 11.01
CA THR A 78 -1.78 -5.09 12.26
C THR A 78 -0.33 -5.52 12.01
N ARG A 79 0.43 -5.82 13.06
CA ARG A 79 1.80 -6.35 12.90
C ARG A 79 1.84 -7.67 12.12
N SER A 80 0.78 -8.49 12.19
CA SER A 80 0.68 -9.75 11.45
C SER A 80 0.26 -9.58 9.99
N SER A 81 -0.58 -8.59 9.68
CA SER A 81 -1.03 -8.31 8.30
C SER A 81 -0.14 -7.30 7.58
N TYR A 82 0.75 -6.60 8.30
CA TYR A 82 1.70 -5.64 7.74
C TYR A 82 2.49 -6.17 6.53
N PRO A 83 3.05 -7.41 6.53
CA PRO A 83 3.76 -7.93 5.36
C PRO A 83 2.89 -8.02 4.09
N VAL A 84 1.57 -8.23 4.25
CA VAL A 84 0.62 -8.25 3.13
C VAL A 84 0.46 -6.84 2.56
N TYR A 85 0.21 -5.86 3.42
CA TYR A 85 0.13 -4.45 3.06
C TYR A 85 1.41 -4.00 2.34
N TYR A 86 2.56 -4.25 2.96
CA TYR A 86 3.85 -3.86 2.42
C TYR A 86 4.07 -4.39 1.00
N ARG A 87 3.79 -5.68 0.78
CA ARG A 87 3.94 -6.29 -0.54
C ARG A 87 3.00 -5.70 -1.59
N VAL A 88 1.72 -5.47 -1.25
CA VAL A 88 0.78 -4.89 -2.19
C VAL A 88 1.17 -3.46 -2.53
N LEU A 89 1.51 -2.63 -1.53
CA LEU A 89 1.96 -1.25 -1.76
C LEU A 89 3.17 -1.19 -2.69
N PHE A 90 4.14 -2.08 -2.49
CA PHE A 90 5.36 -2.12 -3.30
C PHE A 90 5.08 -2.60 -4.74
N THR A 91 4.26 -3.64 -4.93
CA THR A 91 3.89 -4.13 -6.26
C THR A 91 3.06 -3.11 -7.03
N GLU A 92 2.06 -2.50 -6.41
CA GLU A 92 1.21 -1.51 -7.08
C GLU A 92 1.96 -0.21 -7.37
N LEU A 93 2.94 0.18 -6.53
CA LEU A 93 3.86 1.28 -6.84
C LEU A 93 4.65 0.99 -8.12
N LEU A 94 5.21 -0.21 -8.25
CA LEU A 94 5.94 -0.59 -9.46
C LEU A 94 5.06 -0.55 -10.70
N ASP A 95 3.84 -1.09 -10.60
CA ASP A 95 2.93 -1.11 -11.73
C ASP A 95 2.50 0.32 -12.10
N ALA A 96 2.30 1.22 -11.12
CA ALA A 96 2.08 2.65 -11.36
C ALA A 96 3.30 3.37 -11.99
N VAL A 97 4.52 2.97 -11.65
CA VAL A 97 5.73 3.55 -12.27
C VAL A 97 5.89 3.07 -13.72
N LYS A 98 5.58 1.81 -14.02
CA LYS A 98 5.66 1.25 -15.39
C LYS A 98 4.68 1.90 -16.36
N THR A 99 3.57 2.44 -15.87
CA THR A 99 2.59 3.14 -16.72
C THR A 99 3.03 4.56 -17.09
N ILE A 100 4.07 5.10 -16.45
CA ILE A 100 4.60 6.44 -16.79
C ILE A 100 5.28 6.35 -18.17
N PRO A 101 4.76 7.05 -19.20
CA PRO A 101 5.31 6.96 -20.55
C PRO A 101 6.68 7.67 -20.64
N PRO A 102 7.62 7.14 -21.46
CA PRO A 102 8.92 7.77 -21.65
C PRO A 102 8.76 9.17 -22.25
N VAL A 103 9.55 10.12 -21.73
CA VAL A 103 9.55 11.52 -22.19
C VAL A 103 10.13 11.58 -23.61
N ARG A 104 9.41 12.21 -24.54
CA ARG A 104 9.90 12.50 -25.89
C ARG A 104 10.19 13.99 -26.02
N GLN A 105 11.22 14.35 -26.80
CA GLN A 105 11.60 15.74 -27.03
C GLN A 105 10.49 16.60 -27.67
N THR A 106 9.47 15.96 -28.24
CA THR A 106 8.30 16.60 -28.88
C THR A 106 7.12 16.85 -27.93
N ASP A 107 7.17 16.36 -26.69
CA ASP A 107 6.06 16.50 -25.74
C ASP A 107 5.97 17.94 -25.22
N LEU A 108 4.75 18.45 -24.95
CA LEU A 108 4.52 19.80 -24.40
C LEU A 108 5.11 19.94 -22.98
N VAL A 109 5.62 21.13 -22.63
CA VAL A 109 6.26 21.43 -21.33
C VAL A 109 5.36 21.06 -20.14
N ASP A 110 4.06 21.31 -20.21
CA ASP A 110 3.11 20.95 -19.14
C ASP A 110 3.03 19.42 -18.94
N SER A 111 3.07 18.65 -20.03
CA SER A 111 3.11 17.18 -19.97
C SER A 111 4.41 16.66 -19.35
N TRP A 112 5.51 17.42 -19.45
CA TRP A 112 6.78 17.05 -18.79
C TRP A 112 6.71 17.29 -17.29
N MET A 113 6.15 18.43 -16.87
CA MET A 113 6.01 18.79 -15.46
C MET A 113 5.12 17.79 -14.72
N ASP A 114 3.99 17.39 -15.29
CA ASP A 114 3.10 16.39 -14.70
C ASP A 114 3.80 15.03 -14.54
N ARG A 115 4.56 14.59 -15.55
CA ARG A 115 5.33 13.33 -15.47
C ARG A 115 6.45 13.41 -14.43
N LEU A 116 7.16 14.54 -14.37
CA LEU A 116 8.20 14.75 -13.36
C LEU A 116 7.62 14.72 -11.95
N LEU A 117 6.42 15.28 -11.76
CA LEU A 117 5.70 15.23 -10.49
C LEU A 117 5.34 13.79 -10.11
N CYS A 118 4.79 13.00 -11.04
CA CYS A 118 4.52 11.57 -10.81
C CYS A 118 5.78 10.78 -10.44
N TRP A 119 6.90 11.05 -11.11
CA TRP A 119 8.20 10.45 -10.76
C TRP A 119 8.66 10.86 -9.36
N ASN A 120 8.54 12.14 -9.02
CA ASN A 120 8.94 12.64 -7.70
C ASN A 120 8.14 11.97 -6.58
N VAL A 121 6.81 11.89 -6.73
CA VAL A 121 5.93 11.20 -5.79
C VAL A 121 6.31 9.72 -5.68
N SER A 122 6.53 9.05 -6.81
CA SER A 122 6.91 7.62 -6.83
C SER A 122 8.22 7.35 -6.09
N VAL A 123 9.25 8.18 -6.33
CA VAL A 123 10.55 8.08 -5.65
C VAL A 123 10.41 8.33 -4.15
N ARG A 124 9.57 9.30 -3.75
CA ARG A 124 9.29 9.59 -2.34
C ARG A 124 8.61 8.41 -1.65
N ILE A 125 7.58 7.82 -2.28
CA ILE A 125 6.90 6.63 -1.76
C ILE A 125 7.88 5.46 -1.66
N LEU A 126 8.71 5.21 -2.68
CA LEU A 126 9.73 4.18 -2.66
C LEU A 126 10.70 4.36 -1.48
N HIS A 127 11.17 5.59 -1.27
CA HIS A 127 12.07 5.90 -0.15
C HIS A 127 11.41 5.65 1.21
N ILE A 128 10.13 5.99 1.36
CA ILE A 128 9.35 5.67 2.57
C ILE A 128 9.27 4.15 2.74
N LEU A 129 8.84 3.40 1.72
CA LEU A 129 8.72 1.95 1.78
C LEU A 129 10.05 1.26 2.12
N VAL A 130 11.17 1.73 1.56
CA VAL A 130 12.50 1.21 1.87
C VAL A 130 12.89 1.48 3.32
N ASN A 131 12.59 2.68 3.84
CA ASN A 131 12.88 3.00 5.25
C ASN A 131 12.02 2.20 6.22
N LEU A 132 10.79 1.85 5.85
CA LEU A 132 9.91 1.02 6.67
C LEU A 132 10.42 -0.43 6.85
N ILE A 133 11.26 -0.94 5.94
CA ILE A 133 11.96 -2.23 6.12
C ILE A 133 12.84 -2.18 7.37
N LYS A 134 13.50 -1.05 7.62
CA LYS A 134 14.39 -0.89 8.77
C LYS A 134 13.62 -0.90 10.09
N THR A 135 12.35 -0.49 10.06
CA THR A 135 11.51 -0.39 11.26
C THR A 135 10.78 -1.70 11.58
N PHE A 136 10.38 -2.45 10.55
CA PHE A 136 9.76 -3.76 10.72
C PHE A 136 10.76 -4.85 10.35
N ASP A 137 11.36 -5.44 11.38
CA ASP A 137 12.40 -6.48 11.34
C ASP A 137 11.85 -7.82 10.80
N SER A 138 11.28 -7.79 9.59
CA SER A 138 10.59 -8.91 8.96
C SER A 138 11.33 -9.32 7.70
N ARG A 139 11.92 -10.53 7.75
CA ARG A 139 12.55 -11.18 6.59
C ARG A 139 11.63 -11.23 5.36
N GLY A 140 10.31 -11.21 5.57
CA GLY A 140 9.30 -11.16 4.51
C GLY A 140 9.24 -9.84 3.73
N CYS A 141 9.50 -8.69 4.37
CA CYS A 141 9.54 -7.39 3.67
C CYS A 141 10.84 -7.26 2.86
N LEU A 142 11.97 -7.68 3.43
CA LEU A 142 13.27 -7.77 2.72
C LEU A 142 13.19 -8.61 1.44
N GLY A 143 12.57 -9.80 1.52
CA GLY A 143 12.41 -10.67 0.36
C GLY A 143 11.56 -10.05 -0.76
N THR A 144 10.57 -9.22 -0.40
CA THR A 144 9.76 -8.50 -1.39
C THR A 144 10.58 -7.40 -2.06
N CYS A 145 11.33 -6.61 -1.29
CA CYS A 145 12.17 -5.55 -1.86
C CYS A 145 13.27 -6.09 -2.76
N ILE A 146 13.89 -7.22 -2.41
CA ILE A 146 14.92 -7.84 -3.26
C ILE A 146 14.30 -8.38 -4.56
N LYS A 147 13.13 -9.02 -4.49
CA LYS A 147 12.47 -9.59 -5.68
C LYS A 147 11.91 -8.55 -6.65
N VAL A 148 11.66 -7.34 -6.16
CA VAL A 148 10.92 -6.32 -6.90
C VAL A 148 11.79 -5.11 -7.22
N GLY A 149 12.83 -4.82 -6.41
CA GLY A 149 13.80 -3.75 -6.65
C GLY A 149 15.01 -4.13 -7.51
N PHE A 150 15.21 -5.43 -7.79
CA PHE A 150 16.18 -5.98 -8.76
C PHE A 150 15.43 -6.78 -9.83
#